data_AF-A0A8T0CX67-F1
#
_entry.id   AF-A0A8T0CX67-F1
#
_cell.length_a   1.000
_cell.length_b   1.000
_cell.length_c   1.000
_cell.angle_alpha   90.00
_cell.angle_beta   90.00
_cell.angle_gamma   90.00
#
_symmetry.space_group_name_H-M   'P 1'
#
loop_
_entity.id
_entity.type
_entity.pdbx_description
1 polymer ?
#
loop_
_entity_poly.entity_id
_entity_poly.type
_entity_poly.pdbx_seq_one_letter_code
_entity_poly.pdbx_strand_id
1 'polypeptide(L)'
;MLAKEVAKAASAEKQRIAEEVASMLKLSVEIDTTSSESLEKIVVALRAGAEFAGVPVCRCILVAGSQSGVAAAERIGMPCVVVRSSLTSRAEFPSAKAVMDGFGGADLTISKLMGRKWS
;
A
#
# COMPACT_ATOMS: atom_id res chain seq x y z
N MET A 1 -2.12 -1.94 -29.88
CA MET A 1 -1.55 -0.57 -30.00
C MET A 1 -2.51 0.49 -29.44
N LEU A 2 -3.81 0.47 -29.78
CA LEU A 2 -4.81 1.42 -29.27
C LEU A 2 -5.00 1.42 -27.74
N ALA A 3 -5.09 0.25 -27.10
CA ALA A 3 -5.40 0.16 -25.66
C ALA A 3 -4.35 0.86 -24.76
N LYS A 4 -3.08 0.86 -25.19
CA LYS A 4 -1.98 1.50 -24.45
C LYS A 4 -2.06 3.03 -24.56
N GLU A 5 -2.39 3.55 -25.74
CA GLU A 5 -2.59 4.99 -25.96
C GLU A 5 -3.85 5.51 -25.25
N VAL A 6 -4.93 4.73 -25.24
CA VAL A 6 -6.16 5.06 -24.48
C VAL A 6 -5.87 5.11 -22.98
N ALA A 7 -5.14 4.13 -22.45
CA ALA A 7 -4.76 4.13 -21.02
C ALA A 7 -3.87 5.33 -20.66
N LYS A 8 -2.93 5.70 -21.54
CA LYS A 8 -2.06 6.86 -21.35
C LYS A 8 -2.84 8.17 -21.36
N ALA A 9 -3.77 8.33 -22.31
CA ALA A 9 -4.64 9.51 -22.38
C ALA A 9 -5.55 9.61 -21.15
N ALA A 10 -6.15 8.50 -20.71
CA ALA A 10 -6.98 8.47 -19.51
C ALA A 10 -6.20 8.81 -18.23
N SER A 11 -4.94 8.38 -18.14
CA SER A 11 -4.05 8.70 -17.03
C SER A 11 -3.69 10.18 -16.99
N ALA A 12 -3.40 10.78 -18.14
CA ALA A 12 -3.08 12.21 -18.24
C ALA A 12 -4.27 13.09 -17.83
N GLU A 13 -5.49 12.71 -18.20
CA GLU A 13 -6.69 13.43 -17.81
C GLU A 13 -6.95 13.32 -16.29
N LYS A 14 -6.76 12.14 -15.70
CA LYS A 14 -6.85 11.95 -14.24
C LYS A 14 -5.82 12.78 -13.48
N GLN A 15 -4.60 12.88 -14.02
CA GLN A 15 -3.53 13.71 -13.45
C GLN A 15 -3.94 15.19 -13.43
N ARG A 16 -4.43 15.70 -14.56
CA ARG A 16 -4.84 17.11 -14.70
C ARG A 16 -5.92 17.48 -13.67
N ILE A 17 -6.96 16.66 -13.55
CA ILE A 17 -8.06 16.90 -12.62
C ILE A 17 -7.55 16.97 -11.18
N ALA A 18 -6.64 16.08 -10.84
CA ALA A 18 -6.17 15.99 -9.48
C ALA A 18 -5.16 17.11 -9.14
N GLU A 19 -4.36 17.58 -10.10
CA GLU A 19 -3.55 18.81 -9.96
C GLU A 19 -4.43 20.07 -9.81
N GLU A 20 -5.53 20.13 -10.55
CA GLU A 20 -6.51 21.23 -10.44
C GLU A 20 -7.16 21.27 -9.05
N VAL A 21 -7.63 20.12 -8.56
CA VAL A 21 -8.19 19.99 -7.21
C VAL A 21 -7.14 20.29 -6.13
N ALA A 22 -5.90 19.82 -6.31
CA ALA A 22 -4.79 20.11 -5.42
C ALA A 22 -4.52 21.62 -5.31
N SER A 23 -4.48 22.30 -6.45
CA SER A 23 -4.33 23.76 -6.54
C SER A 23 -5.46 24.51 -5.82
N MET A 24 -6.72 24.11 -6.05
CA MET A 24 -7.87 24.69 -5.36
C MET A 24 -7.82 24.52 -3.84
N LEU A 25 -7.29 23.38 -3.38
CA LEU A 25 -7.24 23.02 -1.96
C LEU A 25 -5.91 23.42 -1.29
N LYS A 26 -4.97 24.05 -2.01
CA LYS A 26 -3.59 24.35 -1.55
C LYS A 26 -2.88 23.11 -1.00
N LEU A 27 -3.14 21.96 -1.59
CA LEU A 27 -2.51 20.68 -1.26
C LEU A 27 -1.51 20.33 -2.37
N SER A 28 -0.43 19.66 -2.02
CA SER A 28 0.45 18.99 -3.00
C SER A 28 -0.01 17.56 -3.15
N VAL A 29 -0.31 17.12 -4.38
CA VAL A 29 -0.66 15.73 -4.65
C VAL A 29 0.37 15.14 -5.61
N GLU A 30 1.16 14.19 -5.12
CA GLU A 30 2.06 13.39 -5.95
C GLU A 30 1.27 12.17 -6.43
N ILE A 31 0.87 12.19 -7.71
CA ILE A 31 0.13 11.08 -8.32
C ILE A 31 1.08 10.36 -9.24
N ASP A 32 1.70 9.35 -8.67
CA ASP A 32 2.64 8.52 -9.39
C ASP A 32 1.85 7.55 -10.28
N THR A 33 1.52 8.02 -11.50
CA THR A 33 0.81 7.22 -12.52
C THR A 33 1.70 6.13 -13.15
N THR A 34 2.96 6.03 -12.74
CA THR A 34 3.90 4.94 -13.06
C THR A 34 3.64 3.68 -12.22
N SER A 35 2.37 3.30 -12.07
CA SER A 35 1.85 2.27 -11.14
C SER A 35 2.58 0.92 -11.18
N SER A 36 3.26 0.56 -12.26
CA SER A 36 4.04 -0.69 -12.36
C SER A 36 5.44 -0.55 -11.75
N GLU A 37 6.14 0.55 -12.03
CA GLU A 37 7.51 0.78 -11.52
C GLU A 37 7.50 1.05 -10.02
N SER A 38 6.50 1.78 -9.52
CA SER A 38 6.36 2.04 -8.08
C SER A 38 6.08 0.77 -7.28
N LEU A 39 5.28 -0.15 -7.82
CA LEU A 39 4.95 -1.40 -7.14
C LEU A 39 6.13 -2.38 -7.14
N GLU A 40 6.87 -2.51 -8.24
CA GLU A 40 8.08 -3.33 -8.29
C GLU A 40 9.14 -2.86 -7.28
N LYS A 41 9.34 -1.54 -7.15
CA LYS A 41 10.22 -0.97 -6.12
C LYS A 41 9.80 -1.36 -4.71
N ILE A 42 8.49 -1.33 -4.41
CA ILE A 42 7.97 -1.77 -3.11
C ILE A 42 8.24 -3.27 -2.91
N VAL A 43 7.98 -4.11 -3.91
CA VAL A 43 8.24 -5.56 -3.84
C VAL A 43 9.72 -5.84 -3.54
N VAL A 44 10.63 -5.16 -4.23
CA VAL A 44 12.08 -5.31 -3.99
C VAL A 44 12.44 -4.86 -2.58
N ALA A 45 11.91 -3.71 -2.12
CA ALA A 45 12.16 -3.23 -0.77
C ALA A 45 11.64 -4.19 0.32
N LEU A 46 10.46 -4.79 0.13
CA LEU A 46 9.91 -5.78 1.07
C LEU A 46 10.77 -7.05 1.14
N ARG A 47 11.26 -7.54 -0.01
CA ARG A 47 12.17 -8.69 -0.06
C ARG A 47 13.50 -8.38 0.61
N ALA A 48 14.09 -7.23 0.31
CA ALA A 48 15.35 -6.79 0.91
C ALA A 48 15.22 -6.60 2.43
N GLY A 49 14.09 -6.09 2.92
CA GLY A 49 13.84 -5.98 4.36
C GLY A 49 13.78 -7.34 5.07
N ALA A 50 13.16 -8.34 4.45
CA ALA A 50 13.13 -9.71 4.97
C ALA A 50 14.53 -10.36 4.95
N GLU A 51 15.27 -10.18 3.86
CA GLU A 51 16.65 -10.64 3.71
C GLU A 51 17.58 -10.01 4.76
N PHE A 52 17.48 -8.69 4.96
CA PHE A 52 18.23 -7.96 5.98
C PHE A 52 17.93 -8.46 7.40
N ALA A 53 16.67 -8.82 7.68
CA ALA A 53 16.28 -9.42 8.95
C ALA A 53 16.73 -10.88 9.10
N GLY A 54 17.21 -11.53 8.03
CA GLY A 54 17.57 -12.95 8.03
C GLY A 54 16.36 -13.89 8.19
N VAL A 55 15.16 -13.43 7.82
CA VAL A 55 13.90 -14.15 8.03
C VAL A 55 13.18 -14.33 6.69
N PRO A 56 12.57 -15.51 6.43
CA PRO A 56 11.76 -15.70 5.22
C PRO A 56 10.60 -14.70 5.14
N VAL A 57 10.29 -14.23 3.93
CA VAL A 57 9.21 -13.27 3.66
C VAL A 57 7.86 -13.66 4.30
N CYS A 58 7.50 -14.94 4.28
CA CYS A 58 6.25 -15.45 4.86
C CYS A 58 6.20 -15.37 6.41
N ARG A 59 7.34 -15.13 7.07
CA ARG A 59 7.46 -14.94 8.51
C ARG A 59 7.62 -13.46 8.90
N CYS A 60 7.67 -12.56 7.93
CA CYS A 60 7.61 -11.12 8.14
C CYS A 60 6.16 -10.65 8.04
N ILE A 61 5.77 -9.65 8.83
CA ILE A 61 4.44 -9.03 8.74
C ILE A 61 4.63 -7.59 8.26
N LEU A 62 4.02 -7.23 7.14
CA LEU A 62 3.96 -5.85 6.68
C LEU A 62 2.87 -5.09 7.44
N VAL A 63 3.21 -3.94 8.00
CA VAL A 63 2.25 -2.93 8.44
C VAL A 63 2.16 -1.87 7.35
N ALA A 64 1.04 -1.84 6.61
CA ALA A 64 0.84 -0.96 5.48
C ALA A 64 -0.13 0.18 5.80
N GLY A 65 0.10 1.34 5.17
CA GLY A 65 -0.83 2.48 5.17
C GLY A 65 -1.44 2.77 3.80
N SER A 66 -1.13 1.96 2.78
CA SER A 66 -1.47 2.21 1.36
C SER A 66 -1.82 0.93 0.61
N GLN A 67 -2.61 1.07 -0.47
CA GLN A 67 -3.03 -0.04 -1.33
C GLN A 67 -1.85 -0.69 -2.06
N SER A 68 -0.86 0.09 -2.49
CA SER A 68 0.32 -0.40 -3.19
C SER A 68 1.19 -1.29 -2.29
N GLY A 69 1.29 -0.96 -1.00
CA GLY A 69 1.96 -1.81 -0.01
C GLY A 69 1.25 -3.15 0.18
N VAL A 70 -0.08 -3.13 0.31
CA VAL A 70 -0.89 -4.35 0.44
C VAL A 70 -0.75 -5.24 -0.79
N ALA A 71 -0.87 -4.67 -2.00
CA ALA A 71 -0.73 -5.41 -3.25
C ALA A 71 0.69 -6.00 -3.44
N ALA A 72 1.72 -5.27 -3.04
CA ALA A 72 3.10 -5.76 -3.08
C ALA A 72 3.33 -6.93 -2.11
N ALA A 73 2.80 -6.84 -0.89
CA ALA A 73 2.88 -7.89 0.11
C ALA A 73 2.15 -9.17 -0.34
N GLU A 74 0.94 -9.02 -0.89
CA GLU A 74 0.17 -10.13 -1.45
C GLU A 74 0.96 -10.86 -2.54
N ARG A 75 1.59 -10.12 -3.47
CA ARG A 75 2.38 -10.69 -4.57
C ARG A 75 3.54 -11.57 -4.11
N ILE A 76 4.12 -11.28 -2.95
CA ILE A 76 5.28 -12.02 -2.42
C ILE A 76 4.89 -13.00 -1.30
N GLY A 77 3.60 -13.14 -0.98
CA GLY A 77 3.13 -13.98 0.11
C GLY A 77 3.57 -13.49 1.50
N MET A 78 3.76 -12.17 1.67
CA MET A 78 4.03 -11.56 2.97
C MET A 78 2.69 -11.23 3.64
N PRO A 79 2.40 -11.75 4.85
CA PRO A 79 1.25 -11.32 5.62
C PRO A 79 1.21 -9.81 5.81
N CYS A 80 0.03 -9.20 5.63
CA CYS A 80 -0.14 -7.76 5.71
C CYS A 80 -1.27 -7.38 6.67
N VAL A 81 -0.98 -6.39 7.53
CA VAL A 81 -1.95 -5.66 8.35
C VAL A 81 -1.97 -4.22 7.88
N VAL A 82 -3.15 -3.60 7.86
CA VAL A 82 -3.31 -2.19 7.51
C VAL A 82 -3.57 -1.35 8.74
N VAL A 83 -2.88 -0.22 8.83
CA VAL A 83 -3.22 0.88 9.74
C VAL A 83 -3.67 2.05 8.87
N ARG A 84 -4.96 2.38 8.94
CA ARG A 84 -5.55 3.44 8.12
C ARG A 84 -5.06 4.80 8.61
N SER A 85 -4.86 5.70 7.65
CA SER A 85 -4.70 7.12 7.91
C SER A 85 -5.98 7.86 7.47
N SER A 86 -6.04 9.17 7.68
CA SER A 86 -7.14 9.99 7.14
C SER A 86 -7.34 9.78 5.63
N LEU A 87 -6.24 9.60 4.88
CA LEU A 87 -6.26 9.38 3.42
C LEU A 87 -6.82 8.02 3.03
N THR A 88 -6.68 7.01 3.89
CA THR A 88 -7.13 5.63 3.63
C THR A 88 -8.31 5.20 4.51
N SER A 89 -8.92 6.14 5.24
CA SER A 89 -10.05 5.90 6.15
C SER A 89 -11.24 5.22 5.47
N ARG A 90 -11.49 5.54 4.20
CA ARG A 90 -12.57 4.96 3.38
C ARG A 90 -12.10 3.86 2.42
N ALA A 91 -10.81 3.55 2.41
CA ALA A 91 -10.27 2.53 1.52
C ALA A 91 -10.56 1.12 2.08
N GLU A 92 -10.83 0.19 1.18
CA GLU A 92 -11.02 -1.22 1.50
C GLU A 92 -9.76 -2.01 1.15
N PHE A 93 -9.36 -2.91 2.04
CA PHE A 93 -8.14 -3.72 1.91
C PHE A 93 -8.47 -5.22 1.99
N PRO A 94 -9.13 -5.80 0.98
CA PRO A 94 -9.63 -7.17 1.05
C PRO A 94 -8.50 -8.21 1.23
N SER A 95 -7.31 -7.95 0.70
CA SER A 95 -6.14 -8.83 0.82
C SER A 95 -5.40 -8.67 2.16
N ALA A 96 -5.73 -7.67 2.98
CA ALA A 96 -5.13 -7.49 4.30
C ALA A 96 -5.77 -8.44 5.33
N LYS A 97 -4.94 -9.04 6.18
CA LYS A 97 -5.39 -9.97 7.22
C LYS A 97 -6.09 -9.26 8.39
N ALA A 98 -5.84 -7.96 8.56
CA ALA A 98 -6.54 -7.09 9.49
C ALA A 98 -6.41 -5.62 9.07
N VAL A 99 -7.40 -4.81 9.43
CA VAL A 99 -7.41 -3.35 9.25
C VAL A 99 -7.69 -2.70 10.60
N MET A 100 -6.86 -1.73 10.97
CA MET A 100 -6.90 -1.00 12.24
C MET A 100 -6.87 0.51 11.97
N ASP A 101 -7.25 1.33 12.95
CA ASP A 101 -7.28 2.80 12.80
C ASP A 101 -6.10 3.50 13.48
N GLY A 102 -5.22 2.75 14.15
CA GLY A 102 -4.04 3.31 14.81
C GLY A 102 -3.10 2.28 15.43
N PHE A 103 -2.25 2.75 16.33
CA PHE A 103 -1.37 1.94 17.16
C PHE A 103 -1.76 2.10 18.64
N GLY A 104 -1.59 1.04 19.44
CA GLY A 104 -1.88 1.07 20.88
C GLY A 104 -3.10 0.26 21.27
N GLY A 105 -3.50 0.34 22.55
CA GLY A 105 -4.40 -0.62 23.21
C GLY A 105 -5.67 -1.01 22.43
N ALA A 106 -6.37 -0.04 21.87
CA ALA A 106 -7.58 -0.28 21.07
C ALA A 106 -7.26 -0.93 19.70
N ASP A 107 -6.13 -0.58 19.10
CA ASP A 107 -5.74 -0.92 17.73
C ASP A 107 -4.53 -1.86 17.68
N LEU A 108 -3.51 -1.57 16.86
CA LEU A 108 -2.39 -2.46 16.62
C LEU A 108 -1.43 -2.49 17.82
N THR A 109 -1.20 -3.68 18.36
CA THR A 109 -0.20 -3.95 19.40
C THR A 109 0.64 -5.17 19.03
N ILE A 110 1.85 -5.28 19.61
CA ILE A 110 2.71 -6.47 19.42
C ILE A 110 2.00 -7.73 19.90
N SER A 111 1.27 -7.69 21.02
CA SER A 111 0.52 -8.84 21.52
C SER A 111 -0.56 -9.30 20.52
N LYS A 112 -1.26 -8.37 19.86
CA LYS A 112 -2.22 -8.69 18.79
C LYS A 112 -1.55 -9.24 17.53
N LEU A 113 -0.33 -8.79 17.23
CA LEU A 113 0.49 -9.36 16.15
C LEU A 113 0.91 -10.80 16.47
N MET A 114 1.38 -11.06 17.69
CA MET A 114 1.84 -12.38 18.12
C MET A 114 0.69 -13.39 18.33
N GLY A 115 -0.49 -12.91 18.74
CA GLY A 115 -1.66 -13.74 19.03
C GLY A 115 -2.44 -14.22 17.81
N ARG A 116 -2.09 -13.76 16.60
CA ARG A 116 -2.79 -14.13 15.35
C ARG A 116 -1.96 -15.12 14.54
N LYS A 117 -2.65 -16.06 13.90
CA LYS A 117 -2.07 -16.91 12.86
C LYS A 117 -2.16 -16.15 11.53
N TRP A 118 -1.02 -15.97 10.88
CA TRP A 118 -0.89 -15.18 9.65
C TRP A 118 -0.72 -16.03 8.38
N SER A 119 -0.73 -17.36 8.53
CA SER A 119 -0.81 -18.37 7.45
C SER A 119 -2.20 -18.36 6.83
#